data_AF-A0A359HMB3-F1
#
_entry.id   AF-A0A359HMB3-F1
#
_cell.length_a   1.000
_cell.length_b   1.000
_cell.length_c   1.000
_cell.angle_alpha   90.00
_cell.angle_beta   90.00
_cell.angle_gamma   90.00
#
_symmetry.space_group_name_H-M   'P 1'
#
loop_
_entity.id
_entity.type
_entity.pdbx_description
1 polymer ?
#
loop_
_entity_poly.entity_id
_entity_poly.type
_entity_poly.pdbx_seq_one_letter_code
_entity_poly.pdbx_strand_id
1 'polypeptide(L)' 'MFKPIRWKSFPRDFAVIQIGFALFGLSIAMLIRANLGTSPWVILEVALSQITGLTPGTLSILVGLVVLLGALALR' A
#
# COMPACT_ATOMS: atom_id res chain seq x y z
N MET A 1 12.36 13.84 -14.86
CA MET A 1 13.82 13.59 -14.97
C MET A 1 14.09 12.11 -14.73
N PHE A 2 14.05 11.29 -15.78
CA PHE A 2 14.29 9.85 -15.67
C PHE A 2 15.78 9.60 -15.47
N LYS A 3 16.20 9.29 -14.24
CA LYS A 3 17.58 8.84 -13.98
C LYS A 3 17.78 7.47 -14.63
N PRO A 4 18.86 7.24 -15.40
CA PRO A 4 19.13 5.93 -15.99
C PRO A 4 19.34 4.89 -14.88
N ILE A 5 18.76 3.70 -15.06
CA ILE A 5 18.84 2.57 -14.13
C ILE A 5 20.32 2.17 -13.98
N ARG A 6 20.85 2.30 -12.77
CA ARG A 6 22.22 1.84 -12.43
C ARG A 6 22.18 0.35 -12.13
N TRP A 7 22.27 -0.47 -13.18
CA TRP A 7 22.22 -1.94 -13.10
C TRP A 7 23.17 -2.57 -12.08
N LYS A 8 24.31 -1.93 -11.79
CA LYS A 8 25.28 -2.39 -10.78
C LYS A 8 24.78 -2.25 -9.33
N SER A 9 23.92 -1.27 -9.03
CA SER A 9 23.35 -1.08 -7.68
C SER A 9 21.94 -1.63 -7.56
N PHE A 10 21.35 -2.14 -8.65
CA PHE A 10 19.96 -2.60 -8.69
C PHE A 10 19.58 -3.58 -7.55
N PRO A 11 20.38 -4.61 -7.20
CA PRO A 11 19.99 -5.52 -6.12
C PRO A 11 19.90 -4.82 -4.75
N ARG A 12 20.84 -3.90 -4.49
CA ARG A 12 20.85 -3.09 -3.26
C ARG A 12 19.66 -2.15 -3.22
N ASP A 13 19.44 -1.42 -4.32
CA ASP A 13 18.37 -0.42 -4.39
C ASP A 13 16.99 -1.11 -4.29
N PHE A 14 16.83 -2.27 -4.92
CA PHE A 14 15.65 -3.11 -4.77
C PHE A 14 15.45 -3.55 -3.32
N ALA A 15 16.48 -4.08 -2.65
CA ALA A 15 16.38 -4.47 -1.24
C ALA A 15 16.01 -3.28 -0.33
N VAL A 16 16.62 -2.12 -0.54
CA VAL A 16 16.30 -0.88 0.21
C VAL A 16 14.85 -0.47 0.01
N ILE A 17 14.34 -0.54 -1.22
CA ILE A 17 12.94 -0.23 -1.53
C ILE A 17 12.00 -1.22 -0.83
N GLN A 18 12.27 -2.52 -0.89
CA GLN A 18 11.43 -3.54 -0.22
C GLN A 18 11.42 -3.36 1.30
N ILE A 19 12.58 -3.05 1.90
CA ILE A 19 12.68 -2.74 3.33
C ILE A 19 11.88 -1.47 3.67
N GLY A 20 11.98 -0.43 2.85
CA GLY A 20 11.20 0.80 3.00
C GLY A 20 9.70 0.55 2.94
N PHE A 21 9.24 -0.26 1.98
CA PHE A 21 7.83 -0.67 1.89
C PHE A 21 7.38 -1.46 3.11
N ALA A 22 8.20 -2.39 3.62
CA ALA A 22 7.86 -3.15 4.82
C ALA A 22 7.75 -2.25 6.06
N LEU A 23 8.68 -1.30 6.24
CA LEU A 23 8.63 -0.30 7.31
C LEU A 23 7.40 0.60 7.21
N PHE A 24 7.00 0.98 6.01
CA PHE A 24 5.80 1.76 5.76
C PHE A 24 4.52 0.98 6.08
N GLY A 25 4.44 -0.30 5.67
CA GLY A 25 3.33 -1.17 6.05
C GLY A 25 3.25 -1.37 7.57
N LEU A 26 4.40 -1.52 8.23
CA LEU A 26 4.49 -1.65 9.68
C LEU A 26 3.98 -0.40 10.40
N SER A 27 4.34 0.80 9.93
CA SER A 27 3.87 2.05 10.56
C SER A 27 2.35 2.20 10.45
N ILE A 28 1.75 1.81 9.33
CA ILE A 28 0.28 1.78 9.16
C ILE A 28 -0.35 0.78 10.13
N ALA A 29 0.21 -0.43 10.23
CA ALA A 29 -0.29 -1.45 11.16
C ALA A 29 -0.23 -0.98 12.63
N MET A 30 0.85 -0.28 13.00
CA MET A 30 0.98 0.34 14.32
C MET A 30 -0.07 1.42 14.54
N LEU A 31 -0.31 2.29 13.55
CA LEU A 31 -1.30 3.35 13.64
C LEU A 31 -2.73 2.79 13.80
N ILE A 32 -3.07 1.74 13.06
CA ILE A 32 -4.34 1.01 13.18
C ILE A 32 -4.47 0.42 14.58
N ARG A 33 -3.43 -0.26 15.10
CA ARG A 33 -3.44 -0.85 16.45
C ARG A 33 -3.56 0.20 17.56
N ALA A 34 -2.92 1.35 17.40
CA ALA A 34 -2.96 2.44 18.37
C ALA A 34 -4.31 3.19 18.38
N ASN A 35 -5.21 2.89 17.43
CA ASN A 35 -6.52 3.50 17.29
C ASN A 35 -6.49 5.04 17.25
N LEU A 36 -5.39 5.60 16.74
CA LEU A 36 -5.12 7.04 16.70
C LEU A 36 -5.95 7.78 15.63
N GLY A 37 -6.85 7.08 14.95
CA GLY A 37 -7.45 7.53 13.70
C GLY A 37 -6.44 7.44 12.56
N THR A 38 -6.89 6.95 11.40
CA THR A 38 -6.07 6.87 10.18
C THR A 38 -6.71 7.70 9.08
N SER A 39 -6.03 7.83 7.92
CA SER A 39 -6.64 8.54 6.79
C SER A 39 -7.94 7.84 6.37
N PRO A 40 -8.92 8.58 5.80
CA PRO A 40 -10.21 8.00 5.38
C PRO A 40 -10.05 6.78 4.47
N TRP A 41 -8.98 6.76 3.67
CA TRP A 41 -8.62 5.66 2.80
C TRP A 41 -8.25 4.38 3.55
N VAL A 42 -7.39 4.50 4.57
CA VAL A 42 -6.98 3.35 5.39
C VAL A 42 -8.14 2.86 6.25
N ILE A 43 -8.99 3.77 6.74
CA ILE A 43 -10.22 3.39 7.47
C ILE A 43 -11.16 2.58 6.57
N LEU A 44 -11.31 2.94 5.30
CA LEU A 44 -12.11 2.18 4.34
C LEU A 44 -11.57 0.75 4.19
N GLU A 45 -10.28 0.58 3.97
CA GLU A 45 -9.63 -0.74 3.86
C GLU A 45 -9.79 -1.55 5.16
N VAL A 46 -9.66 -0.92 6.32
CA VAL A 46 -9.87 -1.57 7.62
C VAL A 46 -11.34 -1.96 7.82
N ALA A 47 -12.30 -1.10 7.47
CA ALA A 47 -13.71 -1.42 7.56
C ALA A 47 -14.09 -2.58 6.62
N LEU A 48 -13.60 -2.57 5.38
CA LEU A 48 -13.78 -3.70 4.47
C LEU A 48 -13.11 -4.97 5.00
N SER A 49 -11.98 -4.86 5.71
CA SER A 49 -11.28 -6.02 6.29
C SER A 49 -12.15 -6.71 7.33
N GLN A 50 -12.91 -5.95 8.11
CA GLN A 50 -13.84 -6.48 9.11
C GLN A 50 -15.07 -7.15 8.48
N ILE A 51 -15.49 -6.71 7.28
CA ILE A 51 -16.65 -7.28 6.58
C ILE A 51 -16.25 -8.53 5.76
N THR A 52 -15.09 -8.49 5.10
CA THR A 52 -14.64 -9.54 4.17
C THR A 52 -13.77 -10.62 4.82
N GLY A 53 -13.23 -10.35 6.02
CA GLY A 53 -12.26 -11.24 6.69
C GLY A 53 -10.86 -11.24 6.05
N LEU A 54 -10.62 -10.40 5.03
CA LEU A 54 -9.31 -10.26 4.38
C LEU A 54 -8.40 -9.34 5.19
N THR A 55 -7.08 -9.43 4.98
CA THR A 55 -6.15 -8.50 5.64
C THR A 55 -6.28 -7.08 5.05
N PRO A 56 -6.07 -6.03 5.85
CA PRO A 56 -6.08 -4.65 5.36
C PRO A 56 -5.12 -4.41 4.19
N GLY A 57 -3.95 -5.08 4.20
CA GLY A 57 -2.97 -4.99 3.11
C GLY A 57 -3.49 -5.57 1.79
N THR A 58 -4.17 -6.71 1.83
CA THR A 58 -4.81 -7.31 0.64
C THR A 58 -5.89 -6.39 0.08
N LEU A 59 -6.69 -5.78 0.95
CA LEU A 59 -7.72 -4.84 0.55
C LEU A 59 -7.15 -3.56 -0.05
N SER A 60 -6.01 -3.09 0.44
CA SER A 60 -5.34 -1.93 -0.16
C SER A 60 -4.99 -2.15 -1.63
N ILE A 61 -4.48 -3.34 -1.95
CA ILE A 61 -4.19 -3.74 -3.33
C ILE A 61 -5.49 -3.84 -4.15
N LEU A 62 -6.54 -4.44 -3.58
CA LEU A 62 -7.80 -4.66 -4.29
C LEU A 62 -8.55 -3.35 -4.57
N VAL A 63 -8.65 -2.46 -3.57
CA VAL A 63 -9.27 -1.14 -3.73
C VAL A 63 -8.47 -0.33 -4.75
N GLY A 64 -7.13 -0.35 -4.69
CA GLY A 64 -6.28 0.27 -5.70
C GLY A 64 -6.56 -0.25 -7.11
N LEU A 65 -6.68 -1.56 -7.27
CA LEU A 65 -7.02 -2.20 -8.55
C LEU A 65 -8.40 -1.77 -9.07
N VAL A 66 -9.42 -1.77 -8.20
CA VAL A 66 -10.78 -1.32 -8.56
C VAL A 66 -10.78 0.15 -8.99
N VAL A 67 -10.04 1.01 -8.30
CA VAL A 67 -9.93 2.44 -8.63
C VAL A 67 -9.24 2.64 -9.97
N LEU A 68 -8.16 1.89 -10.23
CA LEU A 68 -7.47 1.94 -11.53
C LEU A 68 -8.37 1.46 -12.68
N LEU A 69 -9.14 0.39 -12.47
CA LEU A 69 -10.11 -0.09 -13.45
C LEU A 69 -11.24 0.90 -13.68
N GLY A 70 -11.77 1.51 -12.61
CA GLY A 70 -12.78 2.55 -12.69
C GLY A 70 -12.27 3.77 -13.45
N ALA A 71 -11.05 4.21 -13.15
CA ALA A 71 -10.40 5.31 -13.87
C ALA A 71 -10.17 5.00 -15.35
N LEU A 72 -9.86 3.75 -15.71
CA LEU A 72 -9.75 3.32 -17.10
C LEU A 72 -11.10 3.31 -17.80
N ALA A 73 -12.16 2.83 -17.13
CA ALA A 73 -13.50 2.77 -17.68
C ALA A 73 -14.16 4.15 -17.85
N LEU A 74 -13.80 5.12 -17.00
CA LEU A 74 -14.30 6.50 -17.05
C LEU A 74 -13.55 7.38 -18.07
N ARG A 75 -12.49 6.86 -18.69
CA ARG A 75 -11.63 7.55 -19.64
C ARG A 75 -12.15 7.37 -21.07
#